data_AF-A0A9D3BQH2-F1
#
_entry.id   AF-A0A9D3BQH2-F1
#
_cell.length_a   1.000
_cell.length_b   1.000
_cell.length_c   1.000
_cell.angle_alpha   90.00
_cell.angle_beta   90.00
_cell.angle_gamma   90.00
#
_symmetry.space_group_name_H-M   'P 1'
#
loop_
_entity.id
_entity.type
_entity.pdbx_description
1 polymer ?
#
loop_
_entity_poly.entity_id
_entity_poly.type
_entity_poly.pdbx_seq_one_letter_code
_entity_poly.pdbx_strand_id
1 'polypeptide(L)'
;MSQPAQLRVIFADHDVHKVVLPSGIPETVDDLHSAIRDTFSIARDFRLHYKDADFGDEFFTLVSTTDIKDKDTIKIVFLQDQEPTVTLTLTDVTNMTDHPSEEHFVDTSPVSSNDTILSSSEDSPGHRYQRWPVQFPIPRFSDLTEIKIQSVNERFQKDGTLLPTKDFIPLLPDILGKLAEAIYKYTAYPSSLQISEVAEALTLKHPCLKEPGSFKGSYGWAQRLKYKMNNFRSKLRGLGCPEVEVNSLKRKMTRDQYPAKNVKKPKKAEVNYLPPHAQGESSESLEKERVELLSEVMKKDNSRVVAQKMAKTFSLRREEIVKEAPAISDFMKRWPALFSKAQICEEFKRITTVSLESTFLARLDQCTPKLMALTQSKGGAAGLKMREIKDMLLQDNTVEKRREIAIRCLIVYLGEKEDSI
;
A
#
# COMPACT_ATOMS: atom_id res chain seq x y z
N MET A 1 -35.75 -53.68 14.01
CA MET A 1 -35.79 -53.28 12.59
C MET A 1 -35.92 -51.77 12.57
N SER A 2 -34.91 -51.06 12.08
CA SER A 2 -34.89 -49.60 12.05
C SER A 2 -35.98 -49.06 11.12
N GLN A 3 -36.70 -48.02 11.54
CA GLN A 3 -37.75 -47.39 10.75
C GLN A 3 -37.13 -46.59 9.59
N PRO A 4 -37.75 -46.56 8.39
CA PRO A 4 -37.26 -45.78 7.27
C PRO A 4 -37.25 -44.29 7.63
N ALA A 5 -36.17 -43.61 7.26
CA ALA A 5 -35.98 -42.18 7.54
C ALA A 5 -35.93 -41.38 6.23
N GLN A 6 -36.34 -40.12 6.28
CA GLN A 6 -36.32 -39.20 5.15
C GLN A 6 -35.51 -37.97 5.54
N LEU A 7 -34.61 -37.51 4.69
CA LEU A 7 -33.84 -36.28 4.92
C LEU A 7 -34.04 -35.30 3.76
N ARG A 8 -34.05 -34.01 4.07
CA ARG A 8 -34.00 -32.93 3.08
C ARG A 8 -32.54 -32.57 2.84
N VAL A 9 -32.05 -32.74 1.62
CA VAL A 9 -30.66 -32.51 1.23
C VAL A 9 -30.56 -31.24 0.40
N ILE A 10 -29.71 -30.30 0.80
CA ILE A 10 -29.47 -29.03 0.10
C ILE A 10 -28.08 -29.10 -0.56
N PHE A 11 -28.03 -28.91 -1.88
CA PHE A 11 -26.79 -28.78 -2.65
C PHE A 11 -26.39 -27.31 -2.83
N ALA A 12 -27.36 -26.43 -3.05
CA ALA A 12 -27.20 -24.98 -3.17
C ALA A 12 -28.50 -24.27 -2.76
N ASP A 13 -28.51 -22.93 -2.64
CA ASP A 13 -29.66 -22.15 -2.14
C ASP A 13 -30.97 -22.38 -2.95
N HIS A 14 -30.87 -22.90 -4.17
CA HIS A 14 -32.00 -23.23 -5.04
C HIS A 14 -32.07 -24.70 -5.46
N ASP A 15 -31.21 -25.56 -4.90
CA ASP A 15 -31.11 -26.97 -5.27
C ASP A 15 -31.30 -27.87 -4.03
N VAL A 16 -32.50 -28.45 -3.92
CA VAL A 16 -32.97 -29.17 -2.74
C VAL A 16 -33.65 -30.46 -3.16
N HIS A 17 -33.20 -31.57 -2.59
CA HIS A 17 -33.70 -32.90 -2.88
C HIS A 17 -34.13 -33.64 -1.62
N LYS A 18 -34.95 -34.67 -1.81
CA LYS A 18 -35.40 -35.54 -0.73
C LYS A 18 -34.70 -36.90 -0.90
N VAL A 19 -34.04 -37.37 0.16
CA VAL A 19 -33.48 -38.72 0.21
C VAL A 19 -34.31 -39.58 1.16
N VAL A 20 -34.54 -40.83 0.76
CA VAL A 20 -35.22 -41.84 1.59
C VAL A 20 -34.18 -42.91 1.93
N LEU A 21 -33.95 -43.12 3.22
CA LEU A 21 -33.03 -44.12 3.76
C LEU A 21 -33.87 -45.33 4.22
N PRO A 22 -33.92 -46.42 3.44
CA PRO A 22 -34.86 -47.53 3.68
C PRO A 22 -34.63 -48.23 5.02
N SER A 23 -33.38 -48.25 5.48
CA SER A 23 -32.94 -48.89 6.73
C SER A 23 -32.86 -47.91 7.91
N GLY A 24 -33.39 -46.69 7.77
CA GLY A 24 -33.24 -45.61 8.75
C GLY A 24 -31.91 -44.86 8.62
N ILE A 25 -31.65 -43.93 9.53
CA ILE A 25 -30.39 -43.16 9.57
C ILE A 25 -29.25 -44.12 9.96
N PRO A 26 -28.15 -44.20 9.18
CA PRO A 26 -27.01 -45.05 9.51
C PRO A 26 -26.34 -44.71 10.85
N GLU A 27 -25.68 -45.69 11.46
CA GLU A 27 -24.98 -45.51 12.75
C GLU A 27 -23.68 -44.69 12.61
N THR A 28 -23.09 -44.62 11.40
CA THR A 28 -21.88 -43.85 11.14
C THR A 28 -22.11 -42.77 10.09
N VAL A 29 -21.37 -41.66 10.22
CA VAL A 29 -21.41 -40.56 9.24
C VAL A 29 -20.85 -41.00 7.88
N ASP A 30 -19.88 -41.92 7.85
CA ASP A 30 -19.28 -42.43 6.62
C ASP A 30 -20.27 -43.28 5.80
N ASP A 31 -21.11 -44.07 6.47
CA ASP A 31 -22.17 -44.83 5.81
C ASP A 31 -23.26 -43.90 5.24
N LEU A 32 -23.62 -42.84 5.98
CA LEU A 32 -24.53 -41.81 5.49
C LEU A 32 -23.94 -41.03 4.31
N HIS A 33 -22.65 -40.72 4.38
CA HIS A 33 -21.89 -40.08 3.30
C HIS A 33 -21.96 -40.91 2.03
N SER A 34 -21.67 -42.21 2.15
CA SER A 34 -21.71 -43.17 1.04
C SER A 34 -23.11 -43.31 0.46
N ALA A 35 -24.14 -43.44 1.29
CA ALA A 35 -25.53 -43.53 0.84
C ALA A 35 -25.98 -42.29 0.03
N ILE A 36 -25.59 -41.10 0.46
CA ILE A 36 -25.89 -39.85 -0.25
C ILE A 36 -25.09 -39.76 -1.55
N ARG A 37 -23.81 -40.13 -1.51
CA ARG A 37 -22.95 -40.16 -2.70
C ARG A 37 -23.52 -41.07 -3.79
N ASP A 38 -23.94 -42.28 -3.41
CA ASP A 38 -24.50 -43.27 -4.33
C ASP A 38 -25.88 -42.83 -4.85
N THR A 39 -26.75 -42.33 -3.97
CA THR A 39 -28.11 -41.91 -4.35
C THR A 39 -28.09 -40.78 -5.39
N PHE A 40 -27.17 -39.83 -5.25
CA PHE A 40 -27.08 -38.66 -6.13
C PHE A 40 -25.92 -38.72 -7.14
N SER A 41 -25.22 -39.86 -7.23
CA SER A 41 -24.06 -40.07 -8.12
C SER A 41 -23.01 -38.95 -8.04
N ILE A 42 -22.64 -38.57 -6.81
CA ILE A 42 -21.75 -37.43 -6.56
C ILE A 42 -20.29 -37.83 -6.80
N ALA A 43 -19.69 -37.31 -7.87
CA ALA A 43 -18.29 -37.58 -8.23
C ALA A 43 -17.25 -36.83 -7.38
N ARG A 44 -17.65 -35.73 -6.72
CA ARG A 44 -16.77 -34.85 -5.93
C ARG A 44 -16.79 -35.21 -4.44
N ASP A 45 -15.73 -34.86 -3.71
CA ASP A 45 -15.72 -34.98 -2.26
C ASP A 45 -16.49 -33.85 -1.57
N PHE A 46 -17.17 -34.17 -0.48
CA PHE A 46 -18.03 -33.24 0.23
C PHE A 46 -18.07 -33.54 1.73
N ARG A 47 -18.51 -32.57 2.52
CA ARG A 47 -18.92 -32.74 3.92
C ARG A 47 -20.41 -32.53 4.05
N LEU A 48 -20.97 -33.16 5.08
CA LEU A 48 -22.36 -33.00 5.46
C LEU A 48 -22.44 -31.99 6.60
N HIS A 49 -23.36 -31.04 6.48
CA HIS A 49 -23.75 -30.15 7.56
C HIS A 49 -25.20 -30.44 7.94
N TYR A 50 -25.56 -30.38 9.22
CA TYR A 50 -26.94 -30.47 9.68
C TYR A 50 -27.43 -29.09 10.16
N LYS A 51 -28.75 -28.92 10.16
CA LYS A 51 -29.40 -27.70 10.62
C LYS A 51 -29.72 -27.84 12.11
N ASP A 52 -29.15 -26.97 12.93
CA ASP A 52 -29.32 -27.02 14.39
C ASP A 52 -30.41 -26.04 14.86
N ALA A 53 -31.40 -26.55 15.60
CA ALA A 53 -32.54 -25.76 16.08
C ALA A 53 -32.19 -24.90 17.32
N ASP A 54 -31.22 -25.31 18.12
CA ASP A 54 -30.79 -24.62 19.34
C ASP A 54 -29.92 -23.39 19.00
N PHE A 55 -29.26 -23.41 17.84
CA PHE A 55 -28.43 -22.32 17.32
C PHE A 55 -29.11 -21.49 16.22
N GLY A 56 -30.43 -21.32 16.30
CA GLY A 56 -31.16 -20.41 15.41
C GLY A 56 -31.18 -20.86 13.96
N ASP A 57 -31.30 -22.17 13.72
CA ASP A 57 -31.44 -22.77 12.39
C ASP A 57 -30.17 -22.65 11.49
N GLU A 58 -29.00 -22.44 12.09
CA GLU A 58 -27.70 -22.42 11.41
C GLU A 58 -27.16 -23.82 11.08
N PHE A 59 -26.22 -23.90 10.12
CA PHE A 59 -25.65 -25.16 9.62
C PHE A 59 -24.30 -25.50 10.24
N PHE A 60 -24.19 -26.64 10.91
CA PHE A 60 -22.97 -27.14 11.55
C PHE A 60 -22.46 -28.42 10.88
N THR A 61 -21.15 -28.65 10.91
CA THR A 61 -20.57 -29.89 10.36
C THR A 61 -21.07 -31.10 11.13
N LEU A 62 -21.59 -32.08 10.39
CA LEU A 62 -22.10 -33.34 10.95
C LEU A 62 -20.92 -34.24 11.34
N VAL A 63 -20.78 -34.50 12.64
CA VAL A 63 -19.73 -35.39 13.20
C VAL A 63 -20.34 -36.68 13.76
N SER A 64 -21.63 -36.66 14.11
CA SER A 64 -22.38 -37.83 14.59
C SER A 64 -23.76 -37.90 13.94
N THR A 65 -24.22 -39.10 13.57
CA THR A 65 -25.59 -39.29 13.05
C THR A 65 -26.67 -39.21 14.13
N THR A 66 -26.29 -39.09 15.41
CA THR A 66 -27.22 -38.79 16.52
C THR A 66 -27.79 -37.38 16.46
N ASP A 67 -27.11 -36.48 15.75
CA ASP A 67 -27.46 -35.07 15.65
C ASP A 67 -28.56 -34.81 14.60
N ILE A 68 -29.03 -35.86 13.92
CA ILE A 68 -30.06 -35.82 12.88
C ILE A 68 -31.19 -36.80 13.18
N LYS A 69 -32.41 -36.39 12.83
CA LYS A 69 -33.67 -37.13 13.01
C LYS A 69 -34.41 -37.26 11.69
N ASP A 70 -35.46 -38.08 11.68
CA ASP A 70 -36.36 -38.17 10.53
C ASP A 70 -36.92 -36.79 10.17
N LYS A 71 -36.83 -36.43 8.89
CA LYS A 71 -37.22 -35.16 8.26
C LYS A 71 -36.29 -33.97 8.51
N ASP A 72 -35.12 -34.18 9.09
CA ASP A 72 -34.13 -33.12 9.25
C ASP A 72 -33.51 -32.68 7.93
N THR A 73 -32.93 -31.49 7.96
CA THR A 73 -32.30 -30.85 6.81
C THR A 73 -30.78 -30.94 6.92
N ILE A 74 -30.15 -31.46 5.88
CA ILE A 74 -28.70 -31.52 5.73
C ILE A 74 -28.26 -30.72 4.50
N LYS A 75 -27.09 -30.11 4.57
CA LYS A 75 -26.46 -29.35 3.48
C LYS A 75 -25.16 -30.01 3.07
N ILE A 76 -24.98 -30.20 1.78
CA ILE A 76 -23.74 -30.70 1.19
C ILE A 76 -22.81 -29.51 0.97
N VAL A 77 -21.59 -29.63 1.48
CA VAL A 77 -20.51 -28.64 1.29
C VAL A 77 -19.37 -29.33 0.57
N PHE A 78 -19.20 -29.05 -0.73
CA PHE A 78 -18.13 -29.62 -1.52
C PHE A 78 -16.76 -29.19 -0.98
N LEU A 79 -15.87 -30.16 -0.81
CA LEU A 79 -14.48 -29.90 -0.44
C LEU A 79 -13.72 -29.59 -1.73
N GLN A 80 -13.34 -28.32 -1.89
CA GLN A 80 -12.81 -27.67 -3.09
C GLN A 80 -13.84 -27.41 -4.20
N ASP A 81 -14.36 -26.18 -4.20
CA ASP A 81 -13.86 -25.18 -5.13
C ASP A 81 -13.36 -24.01 -4.27
N GLN A 82 -12.04 -23.92 -4.05
CA GLN A 82 -11.48 -22.58 -3.87
C GLN A 82 -11.73 -21.91 -5.23
N GLU A 83 -12.77 -21.10 -5.34
CA GLU A 83 -12.69 -19.99 -6.31
C GLU A 83 -11.30 -19.38 -6.11
N PRO A 84 -10.51 -19.17 -7.18
CA PRO A 84 -9.17 -18.63 -7.05
C PRO A 84 -9.27 -17.31 -6.30
N THR A 85 -9.00 -17.36 -4.99
CA THR A 85 -9.07 -16.19 -4.14
C THR A 85 -7.81 -15.42 -4.44
N VAL A 86 -7.94 -14.47 -5.36
CA VAL A 86 -6.87 -13.53 -5.67
C VAL A 86 -6.70 -12.64 -4.45
N THR A 87 -5.73 -12.98 -3.62
CA THR A 87 -5.24 -12.03 -2.61
C THR A 87 -4.37 -11.04 -3.34
N LEU A 88 -4.93 -9.87 -3.68
CA LEU A 88 -4.15 -8.72 -4.13
C LEU A 88 -3.35 -8.18 -2.95
N THR A 89 -2.15 -8.71 -2.73
CA THR A 89 -1.19 -8.09 -1.81
C THR A 89 -0.73 -6.77 -2.41
N LEU A 90 -1.35 -5.67 -1.99
CA LEU A 90 -0.92 -4.31 -2.27
C LEU A 90 0.44 -4.11 -1.60
N THR A 91 1.54 -4.28 -2.35
CA THR A 91 2.87 -3.89 -1.91
C THR A 91 3.06 -2.39 -2.08
N ASP A 92 3.59 -1.71 -1.06
CA ASP A 92 3.93 -0.30 -1.15
C ASP A 92 4.88 -0.03 -2.34
N VAL A 93 4.65 1.08 -3.03
CA VAL A 93 5.41 1.52 -4.24
C VAL A 93 6.87 1.87 -3.89
N THR A 94 7.31 1.70 -2.64
CA THR A 94 8.64 2.04 -2.14
C THR A 94 9.76 1.13 -2.65
N ASN A 95 9.46 -0.08 -3.14
CA ASN A 95 10.47 -1.10 -3.40
C ASN A 95 11.01 -1.21 -4.84
N MET A 96 10.86 -0.19 -5.70
CA MET A 96 11.32 -0.30 -7.09
C MET A 96 12.32 0.79 -7.49
N THR A 97 13.50 0.32 -7.88
CA THR A 97 14.54 1.00 -8.67
C THR A 97 14.05 1.18 -10.10
N ASP A 98 14.15 2.41 -10.63
CA ASP A 98 14.03 2.65 -12.08
C ASP A 98 15.29 2.06 -12.73
N HIS A 99 15.15 0.89 -13.37
CA HIS A 99 16.11 0.46 -14.38
C HIS A 99 15.56 0.92 -15.75
N PRO A 100 16.24 1.83 -16.45
CA PRO A 100 15.91 2.09 -17.84
C PRO A 100 16.24 0.82 -18.62
N SER A 101 15.21 0.13 -19.10
CA SER A 101 15.38 -0.97 -20.04
C SER A 101 15.61 -0.34 -21.41
N GLU A 102 16.82 -0.52 -21.93
CA GLU A 102 17.17 -0.19 -23.31
C GLU A 102 16.34 -1.08 -24.24
N GLU A 103 15.30 -0.53 -24.85
CA GLU A 103 14.68 -1.10 -26.04
C GLU A 103 15.07 -0.26 -27.24
N HIS A 104 15.88 -0.88 -28.11
CA HIS A 104 16.23 -0.42 -29.44
C HIS A 104 14.98 -0.09 -30.27
N PHE A 105 14.82 1.18 -30.66
CA PHE A 105 14.07 1.54 -31.85
C PHE A 105 14.96 2.32 -32.81
N VAL A 106 14.94 1.88 -34.05
CA VAL A 106 15.81 2.32 -35.15
C VAL A 106 15.29 3.65 -35.70
N ASP A 107 16.21 4.62 -35.69
CA ASP A 107 16.34 5.83 -36.50
C ASP A 107 15.14 6.40 -37.28
N THR A 108 14.73 7.61 -36.90
CA THR A 108 14.55 8.71 -37.86
C THR A 108 14.91 10.03 -37.16
N SER A 109 16.16 10.45 -37.34
CA SER A 109 16.80 11.65 -36.77
C SER A 109 16.44 12.96 -37.55
N PRO A 110 16.90 14.17 -37.16
CA PRO A 110 16.61 14.90 -35.91
C PRO A 110 16.35 16.41 -36.15
N VAL A 111 15.66 17.14 -35.24
CA VAL A 111 15.86 18.60 -35.11
C VAL A 111 15.92 19.02 -33.63
N SER A 112 17.16 19.37 -33.26
CA SER A 112 17.58 20.33 -32.23
C SER A 112 17.25 20.03 -30.76
N SER A 113 18.09 19.18 -30.18
CA SER A 113 18.45 19.20 -28.76
C SER A 113 19.03 20.56 -28.37
N ASN A 114 18.43 21.18 -27.36
CA ASN A 114 19.19 21.96 -26.38
C ASN A 114 19.03 21.25 -25.04
N ASP A 115 20.07 20.51 -24.66
CA ASP A 115 20.29 20.03 -23.30
C ASP A 115 20.29 21.24 -22.37
N THR A 116 19.14 21.50 -21.74
CA THR A 116 19.14 22.26 -20.51
C THR A 116 19.27 21.23 -19.42
N ILE A 117 20.51 21.07 -18.94
CA ILE A 117 20.83 20.54 -17.63
C ILE A 117 19.74 21.05 -16.68
N LEU A 118 18.82 20.16 -16.30
CA LEU A 118 17.89 20.42 -15.21
C LEU A 118 18.79 20.53 -13.98
N SER A 119 19.24 21.76 -13.69
CA SER A 119 19.62 22.15 -12.35
C SER A 119 18.41 21.88 -11.47
N SER A 120 18.35 20.66 -10.96
CA SER A 120 17.54 20.31 -9.82
C SER A 120 17.91 21.32 -8.74
N SER A 121 16.97 22.21 -8.44
CA SER A 121 17.03 23.05 -7.25
C SER A 121 16.98 22.11 -6.04
N GLU A 122 18.14 21.55 -5.70
CA GLU A 122 18.34 20.70 -4.51
C GLU A 122 18.14 21.50 -3.21
N ASP A 123 18.06 22.82 -3.29
CA ASP A 123 18.05 23.73 -2.13
C ASP A 123 16.74 24.49 -1.94
N SER A 124 15.59 23.79 -1.96
CA SER A 124 14.40 24.29 -1.27
C SER A 124 14.27 23.61 0.10
N PRO A 125 14.57 24.31 1.22
CA PRO A 125 14.48 23.74 2.55
C PRO A 125 13.11 23.10 2.76
N GLY A 126 13.07 21.80 3.08
CA GLY A 126 11.83 21.09 3.43
C GLY A 126 11.08 20.39 2.30
N HIS A 127 11.56 20.46 1.05
CA HIS A 127 11.12 19.51 0.01
C HIS A 127 11.92 18.21 0.13
N ARG A 128 11.23 17.08 0.21
CA ARG A 128 11.85 15.76 0.21
C ARG A 128 11.79 15.18 -1.20
N TYR A 129 12.94 14.75 -1.67
CA TYR A 129 13.09 14.14 -2.99
C TYR A 129 13.35 12.63 -2.92
N GLN A 130 13.56 12.09 -1.72
CA GLN A 130 13.95 10.71 -1.52
C GLN A 130 12.86 9.93 -0.79
N ARG A 131 12.55 8.75 -1.33
CA ARG A 131 11.71 7.74 -0.67
C ARG A 131 12.51 7.00 0.39
N TRP A 132 11.79 6.34 1.32
CA TRP A 132 12.44 5.44 2.27
C TRP A 132 13.24 4.37 1.51
N PRO A 133 14.53 4.19 1.80
CA PRO A 133 15.39 3.29 1.05
C PRO A 133 15.12 1.83 1.43
N VAL A 134 15.41 0.90 0.51
CA VAL A 134 15.33 -0.55 0.78
C VAL A 134 16.30 -0.96 1.88
N GLN A 135 17.48 -0.33 1.92
CA GLN A 135 18.44 -0.47 3.00
C GLN A 135 18.83 0.92 3.49
N PHE A 136 18.65 1.17 4.78
CA PHE A 136 18.92 2.49 5.35
C PHE A 136 20.43 2.77 5.40
N PRO A 137 20.93 3.83 4.72
CA PRO A 137 22.34 4.17 4.74
C PRO A 137 22.70 4.83 6.07
N ILE A 138 23.62 4.21 6.83
CA ILE A 138 24.10 4.79 8.09
C ILE A 138 25.02 5.97 7.80
N PRO A 139 24.68 7.19 8.25
CA PRO A 139 25.48 8.38 8.02
C PRO A 139 26.85 8.28 8.69
N ARG A 140 27.77 9.14 8.27
CA ARG A 140 29.04 9.33 8.97
C ARG A 140 28.81 10.12 10.26
N PHE A 141 29.40 9.65 11.35
CA PHE A 141 29.41 10.33 12.65
C PHE A 141 30.55 11.35 12.74
N SER A 142 30.64 12.07 13.85
CA SER A 142 31.81 12.93 14.10
C SER A 142 33.11 12.10 14.07
N ASP A 143 34.22 12.72 13.68
CA ASP A 143 35.51 12.01 13.54
C ASP A 143 35.92 11.29 14.84
N LEU A 144 35.71 11.93 15.99
CA LEU A 144 35.97 11.32 17.31
C LEU A 144 35.11 10.07 17.55
N THR A 145 33.84 10.11 17.15
CA THR A 145 32.92 8.97 17.29
C THR A 145 33.29 7.84 16.34
N GLU A 146 33.63 8.15 15.09
CA GLU A 146 34.08 7.16 14.11
C GLU A 146 35.35 6.44 14.56
N ILE A 147 36.38 7.19 15.00
CA ILE A 147 37.63 6.61 15.51
C ILE A 147 37.35 5.66 16.68
N LYS A 148 36.49 6.05 17.62
CA LYS A 148 36.16 5.22 18.79
C LYS A 148 35.36 3.98 18.40
N ILE A 149 34.36 4.11 17.53
CA ILE A 149 33.57 2.98 17.04
C ILE A 149 34.46 2.00 16.26
N GLN A 150 35.37 2.50 15.42
CA GLN A 150 36.29 1.67 14.64
C GLN A 150 37.24 0.88 15.55
N SER A 151 37.90 1.54 16.50
CA SER A 151 38.79 0.88 17.45
C SER A 151 38.09 -0.23 18.26
N VAL A 152 36.82 -0.03 18.61
CA VAL A 152 36.05 -1.01 19.38
C VAL A 152 35.51 -2.13 18.49
N ASN A 153 35.11 -1.83 17.25
CA ASN A 153 34.76 -2.86 16.26
C ASN A 153 35.94 -3.80 15.98
N GLU A 154 37.16 -3.29 15.91
CA GLU A 154 38.37 -4.11 15.75
C GLU A 154 38.60 -5.04 16.94
N ARG A 155 38.34 -4.56 18.17
CA ARG A 155 38.39 -5.42 19.38
C ARG A 155 37.27 -6.47 19.33
N PHE A 156 36.05 -6.06 19.03
CA PHE A 156 34.91 -6.96 18.87
C PHE A 156 35.19 -8.08 17.86
N GLN A 157 35.86 -7.80 16.74
CA GLN A 157 36.26 -8.83 15.78
C GLN A 157 37.31 -9.81 16.31
N LYS A 158 38.16 -9.39 17.26
CA LYS A 158 39.22 -10.22 17.84
C LYS A 158 38.73 -11.10 18.98
N ASP A 159 37.89 -10.56 19.87
CA ASP A 159 37.53 -11.23 21.14
C ASP A 159 36.04 -11.16 21.48
N GLY A 160 35.20 -10.60 20.62
CA GLY A 160 33.75 -10.45 20.85
C GLY A 160 33.39 -9.38 21.87
N THR A 161 34.34 -8.55 22.32
CA THR A 161 34.09 -7.54 23.35
C THR A 161 33.16 -6.44 22.86
N LEU A 162 32.02 -6.31 23.52
CA LEU A 162 31.05 -5.23 23.29
C LEU A 162 31.53 -3.92 23.91
N LEU A 163 31.03 -2.81 23.37
CA LEU A 163 31.33 -1.48 23.91
C LEU A 163 30.77 -1.35 25.35
N PRO A 164 31.62 -1.10 26.36
CA PRO A 164 31.15 -0.89 27.72
C PRO A 164 30.23 0.32 27.80
N THR A 165 29.19 0.25 28.63
CA THR A 165 28.18 1.32 28.78
C THR A 165 28.80 2.69 29.07
N LYS A 166 29.89 2.74 29.85
CA LYS A 166 30.60 3.98 30.21
C LYS A 166 31.23 4.67 29.00
N ASP A 167 31.76 3.90 28.06
CA ASP A 167 32.38 4.40 26.83
C ASP A 167 31.38 4.77 25.75
N PHE A 168 30.19 4.16 25.83
CA PHE A 168 29.08 4.34 24.93
C PHE A 168 28.28 5.62 25.18
N ILE A 169 28.01 5.94 26.45
CA ILE A 169 27.17 7.09 26.84
C ILE A 169 27.61 8.41 26.17
N PRO A 170 28.91 8.76 26.09
CA PRO A 170 29.35 10.00 25.45
C PRO A 170 29.10 10.05 23.94
N LEU A 171 29.03 8.90 23.27
CA LEU A 171 28.83 8.81 21.82
C LEU A 171 27.35 8.89 21.42
N LEU A 172 26.45 8.52 22.33
CA LEU A 172 25.01 8.46 22.10
C LEU A 172 24.42 9.74 21.47
N PRO A 173 24.72 10.97 21.95
CA PRO A 173 24.12 12.17 21.41
C PRO A 173 24.46 12.41 19.94
N ASP A 174 25.70 12.10 19.54
CA ASP A 174 26.19 12.25 18.17
C ASP A 174 25.56 11.21 17.25
N ILE A 175 25.64 9.92 17.61
CA ILE A 175 25.06 8.82 16.83
C ILE A 175 23.56 9.05 16.63
N LEU A 176 22.81 9.27 17.71
CA LEU A 176 21.37 9.52 17.63
C LEU A 176 21.04 10.84 16.92
N GLY A 177 21.92 11.85 17.02
CA GLY A 177 21.79 13.12 16.31
C GLY A 177 21.84 12.93 14.80
N LYS A 178 22.93 12.34 14.32
CA LYS A 178 23.16 12.06 12.89
C LYS A 178 22.12 11.11 12.32
N LEU A 179 21.72 10.09 13.07
CA LEU A 179 20.63 9.20 12.63
C LEU A 179 19.30 9.94 12.54
N ALA A 180 18.97 10.83 13.48
CA ALA A 180 17.73 11.60 13.41
C ALA A 180 17.71 12.55 12.20
N GLU A 181 18.82 13.21 11.92
CA GLU A 181 19.00 14.03 10.71
C GLU A 181 18.82 13.20 9.43
N ALA A 182 19.45 12.01 9.37
CA ALA A 182 19.34 11.11 8.24
C ALA A 182 17.91 10.57 8.03
N ILE A 183 17.23 10.15 9.11
CA ILE A 183 15.83 9.70 9.07
C ILE A 183 14.92 10.83 8.56
N TYR A 184 15.14 12.06 9.03
CA TYR A 184 14.31 13.21 8.69
C TYR A 184 14.33 13.57 7.19
N LYS A 185 15.40 13.23 6.48
CA LYS A 185 15.49 13.36 5.01
C LYS A 185 14.39 12.57 4.29
N TYR A 186 13.90 11.49 4.91
CA TYR A 186 12.85 10.63 4.36
C TYR A 186 11.48 10.90 5.01
N THR A 187 11.42 11.07 6.33
CA THR A 187 10.15 11.30 7.04
C THR A 187 10.31 11.94 8.41
N ALA A 188 9.40 12.86 8.75
CA ALA A 188 9.29 13.39 10.12
C ALA A 188 8.60 12.39 11.08
N TYR A 189 7.83 11.45 10.55
CA TYR A 189 7.02 10.50 11.33
C TYR A 189 7.37 9.05 10.97
N PRO A 190 8.60 8.59 11.27
CA PRO A 190 8.98 7.21 10.98
C PRO A 190 8.10 6.22 11.74
N SER A 191 7.73 5.14 11.06
CA SER A 191 6.98 4.02 11.64
C SER A 191 7.86 3.18 12.57
N SER A 192 7.25 2.33 13.39
CA SER A 192 8.00 1.38 14.23
C SER A 192 8.87 0.42 13.41
N LEU A 193 8.42 0.05 12.21
CA LEU A 193 9.20 -0.78 11.28
C LEU A 193 10.44 -0.02 10.79
N GLN A 194 10.27 1.19 10.29
CA GLN A 194 11.36 2.04 9.81
C GLN A 194 12.39 2.34 10.91
N ILE A 195 11.94 2.61 12.13
CA ILE A 195 12.84 2.79 13.29
C ILE A 195 13.65 1.51 13.58
N SER A 196 13.01 0.34 13.45
CA SER A 196 13.67 -0.95 13.66
C SER A 196 14.68 -1.24 12.55
N GLU A 197 14.36 -0.94 11.30
CA GLU A 197 15.28 -1.07 10.15
C GLU A 197 16.55 -0.22 10.33
N VAL A 198 16.41 1.02 10.81
CA VAL A 198 17.57 1.89 11.10
C VAL A 198 18.43 1.29 12.21
N ALA A 199 17.79 0.79 13.27
CA ALA A 199 18.49 0.17 14.38
C ALA A 199 19.23 -1.10 13.96
N GLU A 200 18.59 -1.95 13.13
CA GLU A 200 19.21 -3.14 12.55
C GLU A 200 20.39 -2.75 11.65
N ALA A 201 20.21 -1.81 10.72
CA ALA A 201 21.28 -1.31 9.85
C ALA A 201 22.48 -0.76 10.64
N LEU A 202 22.23 -0.04 11.74
CA LEU A 202 23.28 0.48 12.62
C LEU A 202 24.10 -0.65 13.24
N THR A 203 23.43 -1.64 13.82
CA THR A 203 24.10 -2.79 14.48
C THR A 203 24.72 -3.77 13.49
N LEU A 204 24.28 -3.78 12.23
CA LEU A 204 24.89 -4.54 11.16
C LEU A 204 26.19 -3.88 10.71
N LYS A 205 26.20 -2.56 10.51
CA LYS A 205 27.40 -1.80 10.14
C LYS A 205 28.42 -1.74 11.29
N HIS A 206 27.94 -1.64 12.53
CA HIS A 206 28.77 -1.56 13.73
C HIS A 206 28.37 -2.62 14.76
N PRO A 207 28.84 -3.87 14.61
CA PRO A 207 28.51 -4.97 15.52
C PRO A 207 28.85 -4.71 17.00
N CYS A 208 29.87 -3.88 17.29
CA CYS A 208 30.23 -3.53 18.66
C CYS A 208 29.14 -2.75 19.42
N LEU A 209 28.16 -2.18 18.71
CA LEU A 209 27.03 -1.45 19.27
C LEU A 209 25.83 -2.35 19.64
N LYS A 210 25.91 -3.66 19.41
CA LYS A 210 24.82 -4.58 19.78
C LYS A 210 24.62 -4.63 21.28
N GLU A 211 23.37 -4.56 21.72
CA GLU A 211 23.03 -4.63 23.15
C GLU A 211 22.75 -6.08 23.57
N PRO A 212 23.48 -6.62 24.58
CA PRO A 212 23.28 -8.00 25.03
C PRO A 212 21.90 -8.16 25.67
N GLY A 213 21.22 -9.27 25.37
CA GLY A 213 19.85 -9.55 25.85
C GLY A 213 18.72 -8.84 25.10
N SER A 214 19.05 -8.03 24.09
CA SER A 214 18.08 -7.36 23.22
C SER A 214 17.67 -8.26 22.05
N PHE A 215 16.38 -8.31 21.67
CA PHE A 215 15.96 -9.03 20.46
C PHE A 215 16.72 -8.50 19.24
N LYS A 216 17.44 -9.39 18.53
CA LYS A 216 18.41 -9.07 17.45
C LYS A 216 19.55 -8.10 17.82
N GLY A 217 19.73 -7.74 19.09
CA GLY A 217 20.76 -6.78 19.52
C GLY A 217 20.47 -5.30 19.19
N SER A 218 19.31 -4.99 18.61
CA SER A 218 18.96 -3.67 18.07
C SER A 218 17.73 -3.02 18.72
N TYR A 219 16.94 -3.74 19.52
CA TYR A 219 15.68 -3.22 20.05
C TYR A 219 15.85 -1.99 20.96
N GLY A 220 16.88 -1.93 21.81
CA GLY A 220 17.09 -0.75 22.64
C GLY A 220 17.58 0.46 21.83
N TRP A 221 18.24 0.27 20.69
CA TRP A 221 18.48 1.34 19.71
C TRP A 221 17.19 1.86 19.11
N ALA A 222 16.27 0.97 18.73
CA ALA A 222 14.96 1.36 18.22
C ALA A 222 14.18 2.22 19.23
N GLN A 223 14.21 1.88 20.53
CA GLN A 223 13.58 2.71 21.57
C GLN A 223 14.24 4.08 21.70
N ARG A 224 15.59 4.15 21.74
CA ARG A 224 16.31 5.43 21.81
C ARG A 224 16.01 6.31 20.60
N LEU A 225 15.95 5.73 19.40
CA LEU A 225 15.59 6.42 18.17
C LEU A 225 14.15 6.94 18.21
N LYS A 226 13.20 6.17 18.74
CA LYS A 226 11.81 6.61 18.91
C LYS A 226 11.72 7.87 19.78
N TYR A 227 12.41 7.89 20.93
CA TYR A 227 12.48 9.08 21.79
C TYR A 227 13.22 10.23 21.11
N LYS A 228 14.35 9.95 20.46
CA LYS A 228 15.14 10.97 19.75
C LYS A 228 14.32 11.64 18.65
N MET A 229 13.59 10.88 17.83
CA MET A 229 12.74 11.41 16.77
C MET A 229 11.59 12.23 17.33
N ASN A 230 11.04 11.87 18.49
CA ASN A 230 10.04 12.70 19.15
C ASN A 230 10.61 14.05 19.58
N ASN A 231 11.80 14.06 20.19
CA ASN A 231 12.49 15.29 20.58
C ASN A 231 12.91 16.12 19.36
N PHE A 232 13.35 15.47 18.28
CA PHE A 232 13.72 16.12 17.03
C PHE A 232 12.53 16.85 16.41
N ARG A 233 11.36 16.19 16.34
CA ARG A 233 10.10 16.83 15.93
C ARG A 233 9.73 18.03 16.81
N SER A 234 9.89 17.93 18.13
CA SER A 234 9.62 19.06 19.03
C SER A 234 10.52 20.26 18.73
N LYS A 235 11.79 20.04 18.39
CA LYS A 235 12.70 21.11 17.94
C LYS A 235 12.27 21.72 16.60
N LEU A 236 11.98 20.89 15.60
CA LEU A 236 11.49 21.35 14.29
C LEU A 236 10.22 22.19 14.40
N ARG A 237 9.32 21.82 15.32
CA ARG A 237 8.12 22.59 15.64
C ARG A 237 8.45 23.99 16.16
N GLY A 238 9.46 24.10 17.03
CA GLY A 238 9.95 25.40 17.52
C GLY A 238 10.58 26.27 16.44
N LEU A 239 11.07 25.66 15.35
CA LEU A 239 11.61 26.34 14.17
C LEU A 239 10.56 26.68 13.11
N GLY A 240 9.27 26.40 13.36
CA GLY A 240 8.19 26.71 12.42
C GLY A 240 8.07 25.76 11.23
N CYS A 241 8.57 24.53 11.33
CA CYS A 241 8.42 23.53 10.26
C CYS A 241 6.92 23.15 10.08
N PRO A 242 6.28 23.44 8.93
CA PRO A 242 4.83 23.30 8.77
C PRO A 242 4.31 21.87 9.02
N GLU A 243 5.02 20.86 8.49
CA GLU A 243 4.70 19.44 8.62
C GLU A 243 4.56 18.96 10.08
N VAL A 244 5.27 19.59 11.01
CA VAL A 244 5.23 19.24 12.44
C VAL A 244 4.41 20.25 13.25
N GLU A 245 4.46 21.53 12.87
CA GLU A 245 3.72 22.61 13.51
C GLU A 245 2.21 22.45 13.39
N VAL A 246 1.73 21.89 12.28
CA VAL A 246 0.29 21.65 12.03
C VAL A 246 -0.38 20.81 13.13
N ASN A 247 0.40 20.00 13.85
CA ASN A 247 -0.07 19.18 14.97
C ASN A 247 0.10 19.83 16.35
N SER A 248 0.51 21.10 16.43
CA SER A 248 0.67 21.78 17.71
C SER A 248 -0.67 22.05 18.36
N LEU A 249 -0.74 21.93 19.70
CA LEU A 249 -2.00 22.17 20.43
C LEU A 249 -2.56 23.57 20.16
N LYS A 250 -1.69 24.57 19.96
CA LYS A 250 -2.06 25.94 19.61
C LYS A 250 -2.79 26.07 18.27
N ARG A 251 -2.56 25.13 17.34
CA ARG A 251 -3.18 25.10 16.01
C ARG A 251 -4.39 24.16 15.94
N LYS A 252 -4.66 23.39 17.00
CA LYS A 252 -5.87 22.56 17.08
C LYS A 252 -7.05 23.42 17.51
N MET A 253 -8.22 23.14 16.95
CA MET A 253 -9.48 23.72 17.41
C MET A 253 -9.67 23.42 18.90
N THR A 254 -10.27 24.34 19.66
CA THR A 254 -10.41 24.23 21.13
C THR A 254 -11.00 22.91 21.59
N ARG A 255 -11.97 22.37 20.84
CA ARG A 255 -12.60 21.05 21.09
C ARG A 255 -11.72 19.81 20.81
N ASP A 256 -10.60 20.01 20.11
CA ASP A 256 -9.70 18.97 19.63
C ASP A 256 -8.29 19.09 20.23
N GLN A 257 -8.11 19.87 21.30
CA GLN A 257 -6.83 20.08 22.01
C GLN A 257 -6.32 18.85 22.80
N TYR A 258 -6.54 17.64 22.28
CA TYR A 258 -5.92 16.42 22.77
C TYR A 258 -4.71 16.08 21.90
N PRO A 259 -3.53 15.78 22.47
CA PRO A 259 -2.31 15.53 21.70
C PRO A 259 -2.47 14.46 20.60
N ALA A 260 -3.16 13.35 20.91
CA ALA A 260 -3.31 12.21 20.02
C ALA A 260 -4.48 12.32 19.02
N LYS A 261 -5.40 13.28 19.18
CA LYS A 261 -6.59 13.40 18.31
C LYS A 261 -6.23 14.08 16.99
N ASN A 262 -6.67 13.53 15.87
CA ASN A 262 -6.54 14.12 14.52
C ASN A 262 -5.09 14.53 14.14
N VAL A 263 -4.12 13.63 14.38
CA VAL A 263 -2.72 13.89 13.99
C VAL A 263 -2.58 13.88 12.47
N LYS A 264 -2.28 15.06 11.91
CA LYS A 264 -2.00 15.33 10.51
C LYS A 264 -0.57 14.94 10.18
N LYS A 265 -0.37 13.74 9.66
CA LYS A 265 0.93 13.19 9.29
C LYS A 265 0.85 12.52 7.92
N PRO A 266 1.98 12.36 7.21
CA PRO A 266 2.02 11.64 5.95
C PRO A 266 1.36 10.26 6.06
N LYS A 267 0.58 9.88 5.06
CA LYS A 267 0.02 8.52 4.93
C LYS A 267 0.46 7.90 3.61
N LYS A 268 0.48 6.56 3.56
CA LYS A 268 0.88 5.82 2.35
C LYS A 268 2.30 6.25 1.90
N ALA A 269 2.48 6.55 0.62
CA ALA A 269 3.74 6.98 0.01
C ALA A 269 3.89 8.50 -0.08
N GLU A 270 3.16 9.29 0.72
CA GLU A 270 3.33 10.76 0.73
C GLU A 270 4.71 11.14 1.27
N VAL A 271 5.54 11.74 0.41
CA VAL A 271 6.87 12.24 0.74
C VAL A 271 6.78 13.74 1.10
N ASN A 272 5.99 14.49 0.33
CA ASN A 272 5.76 15.92 0.50
C ASN A 272 4.37 16.20 1.07
N TYR A 273 4.16 15.85 2.35
CA TYR A 273 2.87 15.96 3.02
C TYR A 273 2.41 17.41 3.23
N LEU A 274 3.27 18.25 3.81
CA LEU A 274 3.01 19.67 4.04
C LEU A 274 4.35 20.43 3.95
N PRO A 275 4.89 20.60 2.72
CA PRO A 275 6.16 21.27 2.52
C PRO A 275 6.04 22.77 2.85
N PRO A 276 7.12 23.42 3.31
CA PRO A 276 7.14 24.87 3.43
C PRO A 276 7.08 25.54 2.06
N HIS A 277 6.70 26.81 2.04
CA HIS A 277 6.82 27.64 0.85
C HIS A 277 8.28 27.78 0.42
N ALA A 278 8.49 27.94 -0.90
CA ALA A 278 9.83 28.19 -1.44
C ALA A 278 10.40 29.50 -0.86
N GLN A 279 11.72 29.62 -0.85
CA GLN A 279 12.38 30.80 -0.29
C GLN A 279 11.93 32.08 -1.01
N GLY A 280 11.47 33.06 -0.24
CA GLY A 280 10.96 34.34 -0.77
C GLY A 280 9.48 34.33 -1.14
N GLU A 281 8.80 33.19 -1.09
CA GLU A 281 7.35 33.10 -1.33
C GLU A 281 6.58 33.16 0.00
N SER A 282 5.54 33.99 0.04
CA SER A 282 4.53 34.04 1.11
C SER A 282 3.19 33.48 0.62
N SER A 283 2.28 33.18 1.56
CA SER A 283 0.92 32.73 1.20
C SER A 283 0.19 33.74 0.32
N GLU A 284 0.40 35.04 0.53
CA GLU A 284 -0.19 36.11 -0.30
C GLU A 284 0.39 36.12 -1.72
N SER A 285 1.72 35.94 -1.86
CA SER A 285 2.34 35.89 -3.20
C SER A 285 1.89 34.66 -3.99
N LEU A 286 1.77 33.51 -3.33
CA LEU A 286 1.28 32.28 -3.96
C LEU A 286 -0.22 32.37 -4.28
N GLU A 287 -1.01 33.10 -3.47
CA GLU A 287 -2.41 33.35 -3.77
C GLU A 287 -2.57 34.22 -5.01
N LYS A 288 -1.70 35.22 -5.20
CA LYS A 288 -1.66 36.00 -6.45
C LYS A 288 -1.36 35.11 -7.66
N GLU A 289 -0.37 34.23 -7.55
CA GLU A 289 -0.04 33.26 -8.60
C GLU A 289 -1.21 32.32 -8.94
N ARG A 290 -1.97 31.89 -7.93
CA ARG A 290 -3.20 31.10 -8.11
C ARG A 290 -4.28 31.89 -8.85
N VAL A 291 -4.51 33.16 -8.50
CA VAL A 291 -5.49 34.00 -9.20
C VAL A 291 -5.12 34.13 -10.67
N GLU A 292 -3.84 34.36 -10.97
CA GLU A 292 -3.35 34.42 -12.36
C GLU A 292 -3.53 33.08 -13.09
N LEU A 293 -3.27 31.96 -12.42
CA LEU A 293 -3.48 30.61 -12.96
C LEU A 293 -4.90 30.41 -13.50
N LEU A 294 -5.93 30.99 -12.87
CA LEU A 294 -7.31 30.88 -13.35
C LEU A 294 -7.48 31.41 -14.78
N SER A 295 -6.80 32.51 -15.13
CA SER A 295 -6.84 33.05 -16.49
C SER A 295 -5.99 32.21 -17.46
N GLU A 296 -4.85 31.70 -17.02
CA GLU A 296 -3.96 30.86 -17.82
C GLU A 296 -4.61 29.54 -18.26
N VAL A 297 -5.46 28.95 -17.43
CA VAL A 297 -6.18 27.69 -17.74
C VAL A 297 -7.21 27.89 -18.86
N MET A 298 -7.72 29.10 -19.05
CA MET A 298 -8.72 29.40 -20.09
C MET A 298 -8.08 29.64 -21.46
N LYS A 299 -6.75 29.80 -21.53
CA LYS A 299 -6.03 30.03 -22.80
C LYS A 299 -5.78 28.71 -23.53
N LYS A 300 -5.87 28.76 -24.86
CA LYS A 300 -5.49 27.62 -25.72
C LYS A 300 -3.97 27.40 -25.68
N ASP A 301 -3.55 26.15 -25.75
CA ASP A 301 -2.15 25.70 -25.84
C ASP A 301 -1.19 26.23 -24.75
N ASN A 302 -1.72 26.41 -23.54
CA ASN A 302 -0.99 27.04 -22.44
C ASN A 302 -0.52 26.05 -21.35
N SER A 303 -0.42 24.76 -21.70
CA SER A 303 -0.15 23.66 -20.77
C SER A 303 1.15 23.83 -19.97
N ARG A 304 2.21 24.35 -20.61
CA ARG A 304 3.51 24.59 -19.97
C ARG A 304 3.43 25.65 -18.85
N VAL A 305 2.78 26.77 -19.12
CA VAL A 305 2.62 27.86 -18.14
C VAL A 305 1.74 27.41 -16.98
N VAL A 306 0.65 26.71 -17.29
CA VAL A 306 -0.22 26.08 -16.28
C VAL A 306 0.59 25.13 -15.39
N ALA A 307 1.42 24.26 -15.98
CA ALA A 307 2.25 23.33 -15.22
C ALA A 307 3.27 24.05 -14.31
N GLN A 308 3.89 25.12 -14.79
CA GLN A 308 4.83 25.93 -14.00
C GLN A 308 4.13 26.63 -12.83
N LYS A 309 2.99 27.29 -13.07
CA LYS A 309 2.20 27.94 -12.02
C LYS A 309 1.65 26.94 -11.02
N MET A 310 1.22 25.76 -11.49
CA MET A 310 0.82 24.65 -10.62
C MET A 310 2.00 24.18 -9.75
N ALA A 311 3.20 24.03 -10.30
CA ALA A 311 4.38 23.67 -9.52
C ALA A 311 4.70 24.71 -8.44
N LYS A 312 4.70 25.99 -8.82
CA LYS A 312 4.96 27.12 -7.91
C LYS A 312 3.98 27.15 -6.73
N THR A 313 2.71 26.88 -6.99
CA THR A 313 1.62 26.96 -6.00
C THR A 313 1.37 25.65 -5.23
N PHE A 314 2.24 24.65 -5.38
CA PHE A 314 2.07 23.34 -4.74
C PHE A 314 1.99 23.40 -3.21
N SER A 315 2.87 24.16 -2.56
CA SER A 315 2.89 24.28 -1.10
C SER A 315 1.61 24.93 -0.56
N LEU A 316 1.08 25.95 -1.24
CA LEU A 316 -0.20 26.58 -0.91
C LEU A 316 -1.37 25.60 -1.02
N ARG A 317 -1.43 24.80 -2.09
CA ARG A 317 -2.45 23.76 -2.23
C ARG A 317 -2.39 22.73 -1.12
N ARG A 318 -1.20 22.23 -0.80
CA ARG A 318 -1.02 21.25 0.29
C ARG A 318 -1.42 21.84 1.63
N GLU A 319 -1.12 23.11 1.86
CA GLU A 319 -1.57 23.83 3.04
C GLU A 319 -3.09 23.85 3.15
N GLU A 320 -3.79 24.25 2.10
CA GLU A 320 -5.26 24.30 2.05
C GLU A 320 -5.88 22.91 2.31
N ILE A 321 -5.42 21.88 1.58
CA ILE A 321 -5.91 20.49 1.72
C ILE A 321 -5.69 19.97 3.14
N VAL A 322 -4.48 20.16 3.70
CA VAL A 322 -4.12 19.59 4.99
C VAL A 322 -4.70 20.38 6.15
N LYS A 323 -4.72 21.72 6.07
CA LYS A 323 -5.18 22.58 7.18
C LYS A 323 -6.70 22.71 7.19
N GLU A 324 -7.30 23.05 6.06
CA GLU A 324 -8.71 23.45 5.95
C GLU A 324 -9.62 22.26 5.62
N ALA A 325 -9.10 21.27 4.88
CA ALA A 325 -9.86 20.11 4.42
C ALA A 325 -11.20 20.51 3.74
N PRO A 326 -11.15 21.36 2.68
CA PRO A 326 -12.35 21.87 2.03
C PRO A 326 -13.16 20.77 1.33
N ALA A 327 -14.43 21.06 1.06
CA ALA A 327 -15.26 20.19 0.22
C ALA A 327 -14.67 20.10 -1.21
N ILE A 328 -14.75 18.91 -1.82
CA ILE A 328 -14.17 18.66 -3.16
C ILE A 328 -14.75 19.64 -4.20
N SER A 329 -16.04 19.94 -4.12
CA SER A 329 -16.70 20.89 -5.04
C SER A 329 -16.11 22.30 -4.99
N ASP A 330 -15.72 22.77 -3.80
CA ASP A 330 -15.15 24.11 -3.64
C ASP A 330 -13.66 24.11 -3.99
N PHE A 331 -12.96 23.03 -3.66
CA PHE A 331 -11.57 22.82 -4.07
C PHE A 331 -11.43 22.77 -5.60
N MET A 332 -12.36 22.11 -6.30
CA MET A 332 -12.43 22.07 -7.76
C MET A 332 -12.58 23.47 -8.38
N LYS A 333 -13.46 24.31 -7.82
CA LYS A 333 -13.65 25.69 -8.30
C LYS A 333 -12.40 26.53 -8.09
N ARG A 334 -11.68 26.30 -6.99
CA ARG A 334 -10.49 27.06 -6.62
C ARG A 334 -9.23 26.63 -7.38
N TRP A 335 -9.13 25.35 -7.73
CA TRP A 335 -8.00 24.73 -8.44
C TRP A 335 -8.44 23.93 -9.68
N PRO A 336 -9.10 24.56 -10.67
CA PRO A 336 -9.64 23.84 -11.83
C PRO A 336 -8.55 23.14 -12.65
N ALA A 337 -7.35 23.73 -12.74
CA ALA A 337 -6.20 23.15 -13.44
C ALA A 337 -5.82 21.76 -12.94
N LEU A 338 -5.98 21.50 -11.63
CA LEU A 338 -5.57 20.28 -10.96
C LEU A 338 -6.33 19.05 -11.49
N PHE A 339 -7.53 19.24 -12.02
CA PHE A 339 -8.42 18.16 -12.48
C PHE A 339 -8.19 17.77 -13.94
N SER A 340 -7.17 18.32 -14.59
CA SER A 340 -6.68 17.82 -15.88
C SER A 340 -5.78 16.59 -15.68
N LYS A 341 -5.82 15.62 -16.60
CA LYS A 341 -4.97 14.40 -16.53
C LYS A 341 -3.50 14.74 -16.27
N ALA A 342 -2.95 15.69 -17.02
CA ALA A 342 -1.56 16.10 -16.91
C ALA A 342 -1.22 16.64 -15.50
N GLN A 343 -2.07 17.50 -14.92
CA GLN A 343 -1.80 18.05 -13.59
C GLN A 343 -2.08 17.05 -12.47
N ILE A 344 -2.99 16.09 -12.64
CA ILE A 344 -3.15 14.97 -11.69
C ILE A 344 -1.84 14.16 -11.61
N CYS A 345 -1.26 13.81 -12.76
CA CYS A 345 0.01 13.08 -12.82
C CYS A 345 1.14 13.87 -12.17
N GLU A 346 1.27 15.16 -12.48
CA GLU A 346 2.32 16.01 -11.91
C GLU A 346 2.11 16.25 -10.42
N GLU A 347 0.88 16.45 -9.95
CA GLU A 347 0.61 16.62 -8.53
C GLU A 347 0.91 15.34 -7.75
N PHE A 348 0.50 14.18 -8.28
CA PHE A 348 0.85 12.89 -7.71
C PHE A 348 2.38 12.73 -7.60
N LYS A 349 3.12 13.11 -8.65
CA LYS A 349 4.59 13.08 -8.65
C LYS A 349 5.17 14.04 -7.63
N ARG A 350 4.65 15.26 -7.46
CA ARG A 350 5.10 16.19 -6.41
C ARG A 350 4.88 15.64 -5.01
N ILE A 351 3.75 14.96 -4.77
CA ILE A 351 3.41 14.39 -3.47
C ILE A 351 4.27 13.16 -3.14
N THR A 352 4.48 12.27 -4.11
CA THR A 352 5.04 10.92 -3.88
C THR A 352 6.45 10.73 -4.43
N THR A 353 6.96 11.66 -5.24
CA THR A 353 8.19 11.55 -6.07
C THR A 353 8.13 10.49 -7.17
N VAL A 354 6.97 9.88 -7.41
CA VAL A 354 6.79 8.78 -8.36
C VAL A 354 5.92 9.21 -9.54
N SER A 355 6.29 8.81 -10.76
CA SER A 355 5.46 9.02 -11.94
C SER A 355 4.24 8.10 -11.91
N LEU A 356 3.03 8.67 -11.85
CA LEU A 356 1.78 7.91 -11.75
C LEU A 356 1.59 6.95 -12.93
N GLU A 357 1.63 7.49 -14.15
CA GLU A 357 1.28 6.76 -15.36
C GLU A 357 2.29 5.65 -15.66
N SER A 358 3.59 5.95 -15.68
CA SER A 358 4.61 4.92 -15.95
C SER A 358 4.63 3.84 -14.89
N THR A 359 4.48 4.20 -13.61
CA THR A 359 4.46 3.21 -12.51
C THR A 359 3.21 2.34 -12.58
N PHE A 360 2.05 2.94 -12.83
CA PHE A 360 0.80 2.20 -12.98
C PHE A 360 0.89 1.22 -14.15
N LEU A 361 1.34 1.67 -15.31
CA LEU A 361 1.48 0.84 -16.51
C LEU A 361 2.48 -0.30 -16.28
N ALA A 362 3.65 -0.03 -15.70
CA ALA A 362 4.64 -1.07 -15.39
C ALA A 362 4.09 -2.12 -14.40
N ARG A 363 3.31 -1.71 -13.40
CA ARG A 363 2.65 -2.64 -12.46
C ARG A 363 1.52 -3.42 -13.14
N LEU A 364 0.77 -2.77 -14.01
CA LEU A 364 -0.25 -3.43 -14.81
C LEU A 364 0.39 -4.50 -15.70
N ASP A 365 1.52 -4.22 -16.34
CA ASP A 365 2.24 -5.21 -17.15
C ASP A 365 2.69 -6.42 -16.34
N GLN A 366 3.24 -6.19 -15.15
CA GLN A 366 3.63 -7.27 -14.23
C GLN A 366 2.43 -8.14 -13.80
N CYS A 367 1.25 -7.53 -13.64
CA CYS A 367 0.02 -8.22 -13.24
C CYS A 367 -0.72 -8.84 -14.43
N THR A 368 -0.52 -8.34 -15.65
CA THR A 368 -1.28 -8.70 -16.86
C THR A 368 -1.30 -10.22 -17.10
N PRO A 369 -0.18 -10.96 -17.05
CA PRO A 369 -0.22 -12.42 -17.23
C PRO A 369 -1.13 -13.14 -16.24
N LYS A 370 -1.13 -12.71 -14.97
CA LYS A 370 -1.98 -13.29 -13.92
C LYS A 370 -3.45 -12.94 -14.13
N LEU A 371 -3.75 -11.70 -14.50
CA LEU A 371 -5.10 -11.25 -14.84
C LEU A 371 -5.64 -12.03 -16.05
N MET A 372 -4.82 -12.24 -17.08
CA MET A 372 -5.18 -12.99 -18.29
C MET A 372 -5.31 -14.50 -18.07
N ALA A 373 -4.69 -15.05 -17.01
CA ALA A 373 -4.91 -16.43 -16.59
C ALA A 373 -6.24 -16.58 -15.85
N LEU A 374 -6.61 -15.60 -15.02
CA LEU A 374 -7.85 -15.62 -14.24
C LEU A 374 -9.10 -15.75 -15.15
N THR A 375 -9.08 -15.12 -16.32
CA THR A 375 -10.19 -15.18 -17.28
C THR A 375 -10.47 -16.58 -17.81
N GLN A 376 -9.50 -17.49 -17.75
CA GLN A 376 -9.64 -18.87 -18.21
C GLN A 376 -10.36 -19.75 -17.18
N SER A 377 -10.33 -19.36 -15.91
CA SER A 377 -11.00 -20.08 -14.81
C SER A 377 -12.50 -19.80 -14.71
N LYS A 378 -12.96 -18.68 -15.30
CA LYS A 378 -14.36 -18.25 -15.20
C LYS A 378 -15.19 -18.83 -16.34
N GLY A 379 -16.20 -19.61 -16.00
CA GLY A 379 -17.14 -20.23 -16.95
C GLY A 379 -18.39 -19.38 -17.22
N GLY A 380 -19.36 -19.99 -17.93
CA GLY A 380 -20.67 -19.40 -18.17
C GLY A 380 -20.65 -18.14 -19.06
N ALA A 381 -21.67 -17.30 -18.92
CA ALA A 381 -21.83 -16.09 -19.74
C ALA A 381 -20.68 -15.09 -19.58
N ALA A 382 -20.11 -14.96 -18.37
CA ALA A 382 -18.96 -14.09 -18.12
C ALA A 382 -17.70 -14.63 -18.81
N GLY A 383 -17.47 -15.95 -18.78
CA GLY A 383 -16.37 -16.60 -19.49
C GLY A 383 -16.45 -16.46 -21.01
N LEU A 384 -17.66 -16.55 -21.57
CA LEU A 384 -17.88 -16.31 -23.01
C LEU A 384 -17.52 -14.87 -23.40
N LYS A 385 -18.01 -13.87 -22.66
CA LYS A 385 -17.67 -12.46 -22.89
C LYS A 385 -16.16 -12.20 -22.78
N MET A 386 -15.49 -12.77 -21.78
CA MET A 386 -14.03 -12.63 -21.66
C MET A 386 -13.28 -13.25 -22.83
N ARG A 387 -13.77 -14.35 -23.39
CA ARG A 387 -13.18 -14.98 -24.58
C ARG A 387 -13.31 -14.06 -25.79
N GLU A 388 -14.49 -13.49 -26.02
CA GLU A 388 -14.72 -12.50 -27.08
C GLU A 388 -13.80 -11.28 -26.92
N ILE A 389 -13.62 -10.77 -25.69
CA ILE A 389 -12.70 -9.67 -25.41
C ILE A 389 -11.25 -10.08 -25.72
N LYS A 390 -10.86 -11.31 -25.37
CA LYS A 390 -9.50 -11.81 -25.63
C LYS A 390 -9.23 -12.04 -27.11
N ASP A 391 -10.23 -12.41 -27.90
CA ASP A 391 -10.11 -12.62 -29.35
C ASP A 391 -9.72 -11.32 -30.08
N MET A 392 -9.93 -10.14 -29.47
CA MET A 392 -9.38 -8.87 -29.97
C MET A 392 -7.84 -8.86 -30.07
N LEU A 393 -7.13 -9.70 -29.28
CA LEU A 393 -5.66 -9.86 -29.40
C LEU A 393 -5.23 -10.55 -30.70
N LEU A 394 -6.15 -11.24 -31.40
CA LEU A 394 -5.84 -11.87 -32.68
C LEU A 394 -5.67 -10.83 -33.80
N GLN A 395 -6.22 -9.62 -33.60
CA GLN A 395 -6.17 -8.52 -34.57
C GLN A 395 -5.00 -7.56 -34.29
N ASP A 396 -4.71 -7.30 -33.02
CA ASP A 396 -3.63 -6.42 -32.56
C ASP A 396 -3.08 -6.91 -31.21
N ASN A 397 -1.79 -7.23 -31.17
CA ASN A 397 -1.10 -7.73 -29.98
C ASN A 397 -0.03 -6.75 -29.45
N THR A 398 -0.33 -5.45 -29.51
CA THR A 398 0.47 -4.42 -28.82
C THR A 398 0.40 -4.54 -27.30
N VAL A 399 1.35 -3.90 -26.60
CA VAL A 399 1.36 -3.86 -25.13
C VAL A 399 0.11 -3.13 -24.62
N GLU A 400 -0.26 -2.05 -25.28
CA GLU A 400 -1.43 -1.22 -24.99
C GLU A 400 -2.71 -2.04 -25.10
N LYS A 401 -2.85 -2.82 -26.17
CA LYS A 401 -4.02 -3.70 -26.35
C LYS A 401 -4.09 -4.79 -25.30
N ARG A 402 -2.95 -5.38 -24.92
CA ARG A 402 -2.89 -6.37 -23.83
C ARG A 402 -3.33 -5.78 -22.48
N ARG A 403 -2.87 -4.57 -22.15
CA ARG A 403 -3.28 -3.85 -20.93
C ARG A 403 -4.78 -3.57 -20.94
N GLU A 404 -5.30 -3.04 -22.05
CA GLU A 404 -6.72 -2.75 -22.23
C GLU A 404 -7.59 -4.01 -22.03
N ILE A 405 -7.21 -5.11 -22.68
CA ILE A 405 -7.94 -6.38 -22.61
C ILE A 405 -7.89 -6.97 -21.20
N ALA A 406 -6.75 -6.90 -20.51
CA ALA A 406 -6.64 -7.33 -19.13
C ALA A 406 -7.58 -6.56 -18.19
N ILE A 407 -7.70 -5.23 -18.37
CA ILE A 407 -8.62 -4.40 -17.59
C ILE A 407 -10.07 -4.73 -17.93
N ARG A 408 -10.45 -4.78 -19.22
CA ARG A 408 -11.81 -5.12 -19.65
C ARG A 408 -12.26 -6.48 -19.12
N CYS A 409 -11.37 -7.46 -19.19
CA CYS A 409 -11.63 -8.79 -18.63
C CYS A 409 -11.82 -8.75 -17.11
N LEU A 410 -11.04 -7.94 -16.39
CA LEU A 410 -11.18 -7.79 -14.94
C LEU A 410 -12.55 -7.19 -14.56
N ILE A 411 -13.04 -6.19 -15.31
CA ILE A 411 -14.38 -5.59 -15.11
C ILE A 411 -15.46 -6.67 -15.24
N VAL A 412 -15.42 -7.48 -16.31
CA VAL A 412 -16.36 -8.60 -16.50
C VAL A 412 -16.20 -9.65 -15.39
N TYR A 413 -14.97 -9.87 -14.90
CA TYR A 413 -14.71 -10.80 -13.81
C TYR A 413 -15.37 -10.33 -12.51
N LEU A 414 -15.35 -9.04 -12.23
CA LEU A 414 -15.97 -8.44 -11.06
C LEU A 414 -17.50 -8.27 -11.20
N GLY A 415 -18.07 -8.58 -12.38
CA GLY A 415 -19.50 -8.42 -12.65
C GLY A 415 -19.92 -6.97 -12.92
N GLU A 416 -18.95 -6.10 -13.18
CA GLU A 416 -19.19 -4.70 -13.51
C GLU A 416 -19.56 -4.55 -15.00
N LYS A 417 -20.24 -3.44 -15.34
CA LYS A 417 -20.60 -3.13 -16.73
C LYS A 417 -19.45 -2.39 -17.39
N GLU A 418 -19.06 -2.84 -18.58
CA GLU A 418 -17.99 -2.23 -19.37
C GLU A 418 -18.28 -0.76 -19.75
N ASP A 419 -19.55 -0.39 -19.91
CA ASP A 419 -20.01 0.98 -20.25
C ASP A 419 -19.82 2.02 -19.12
N SER A 420 -19.21 1.63 -18.00
CA SER A 420 -19.08 2.48 -16.80
C SER A 420 -17.75 3.25 -16.73
N ILE A 421 -16.87 3.13 -17.73
CA ILE A 421 -15.48 3.64 -17.72
C ILE A 421 -15.20 4.57 -18.90
#